data_AF-T1H1Q5-F1
#
_entry.id   AF-T1H1Q5-F1
#
_cell.length_a   1.000
_cell.length_b   1.000
_cell.length_c   1.000
_cell.angle_alpha   90.00
_cell.angle_beta   90.00
_cell.angle_gamma   90.00
#
_symmetry.space_group_name_H-M   'P 1'
#
loop_
_entity.id
_entity.type
_entity.pdbx_description
1 polymer ?
#
loop_
_entity_poly.entity_id
_entity_poly.type
_entity_poly.pdbx_seq_one_letter_code
_entity_poly.pdbx_strand_id
1 'polypeptide(L)'
;PFLNESLPTPPSKTPLFPKDLFTPEELKRGAVTFHIIGLIYMFVALAIVCDEFFVPSLDVIIEKLGITDDVAGATFMAAGGSAPELFTSVIGVFVSFDDVGIGTIVGSAVFNILFVIGMCALCSKTLLTLTWWPLFRDCSFYSVSLLILIYFFRDNKIYWWEALILFLVYVGYVGFMKWNVQVERWVKKLLYSKKVTRVRSTDQLMPATNAYSIRISNA
;
A
#
# COMPACT_ATOMS: atom_id res chain seq x y z
N PRO A 1 -40.84 48.32 8.64
CA PRO A 1 -41.00 47.18 7.69
C PRO A 1 -39.61 46.77 7.17
N PHE A 2 -38.86 46.09 8.04
CA PHE A 2 -37.48 45.68 7.81
C PHE A 2 -37.43 44.24 7.27
N LEU A 3 -36.58 44.03 6.27
CA LEU A 3 -35.93 42.78 5.85
C LEU A 3 -36.82 41.68 5.25
N ASN A 4 -36.89 41.65 3.93
CA ASN A 4 -36.91 40.40 3.18
C ASN A 4 -36.01 40.53 1.94
N GLU A 5 -34.73 40.78 2.17
CA GLU A 5 -33.69 40.45 1.20
C GLU A 5 -33.57 38.92 1.23
N SER A 6 -34.22 38.26 0.26
CA SER A 6 -33.99 36.85 -0.01
C SER A 6 -32.54 36.69 -0.48
N LEU A 7 -31.65 36.38 0.47
CA LEU A 7 -30.27 35.97 0.19
C LEU A 7 -30.29 34.96 -0.96
N PRO A 8 -29.47 35.14 -2.02
CA PRO A 8 -29.33 34.11 -3.04
C PRO A 8 -28.82 32.85 -2.34
N THR A 9 -29.63 31.79 -2.37
CA THR A 9 -29.20 30.46 -1.94
C THR A 9 -27.90 30.11 -2.68
N PRO A 10 -26.84 29.67 -1.99
CA PRO A 10 -25.61 29.27 -2.68
C PRO A 10 -25.95 28.23 -3.74
N PRO A 11 -25.34 28.28 -4.93
CA PRO A 11 -25.65 27.35 -6.01
C PRO A 11 -25.46 25.92 -5.49
N SER A 12 -26.56 25.15 -5.42
CA SER A 12 -26.48 23.73 -5.07
C SER A 12 -25.64 23.06 -6.15
N LYS A 13 -24.42 22.64 -5.80
CA LYS A 13 -23.56 21.88 -6.70
C LYS A 13 -24.23 20.53 -6.94
N THR A 14 -25.09 20.44 -7.94
CA THR A 14 -25.68 19.16 -8.34
C THR A 14 -24.56 18.28 -8.87
N PRO A 15 -24.35 17.09 -8.30
CA PRO A 15 -23.30 16.20 -8.78
C PRO A 15 -23.55 15.87 -10.25
N LEU A 16 -22.48 15.89 -11.04
CA LEU A 16 -22.53 15.78 -12.50
C LEU A 16 -22.64 14.29 -12.91
N PHE A 17 -23.59 13.56 -12.36
CA PHE A 17 -23.84 12.19 -12.78
C PHE A 17 -24.53 12.20 -14.16
N PRO A 18 -24.18 11.29 -15.08
CA PRO A 18 -24.92 11.12 -16.32
C PRO A 18 -26.39 10.82 -15.98
N LYS A 19 -27.33 11.34 -16.78
CA LYS A 19 -28.76 11.06 -16.59
C LYS A 19 -28.98 9.55 -16.66
N ASP A 20 -29.61 9.00 -15.63
CA ASP A 20 -29.96 7.58 -15.60
C ASP A 20 -30.74 7.20 -16.87
N LEU A 21 -30.40 6.05 -17.45
CA LEU A 21 -31.10 5.51 -18.63
C LEU A 21 -32.57 5.17 -18.34
N PHE A 22 -32.96 5.08 -17.07
CA PHE A 22 -34.29 4.66 -16.64
C PHE A 22 -34.92 5.70 -15.71
N THR A 23 -36.21 5.94 -15.91
CA THR A 23 -37.01 6.87 -15.10
C THR A 23 -37.27 6.24 -13.71
N PRO A 24 -37.39 7.01 -12.61
CA PRO A 24 -37.67 6.47 -11.27
C PRO A 24 -38.94 5.59 -11.18
N GLU A 25 -39.89 5.78 -12.09
CA GLU A 25 -41.09 4.94 -12.23
C GLU A 25 -40.79 3.56 -12.83
N GLU A 26 -39.82 3.46 -13.75
CA GLU A 26 -39.38 2.20 -14.36
C GLU A 26 -38.51 1.38 -13.42
N LEU A 27 -37.69 2.05 -12.60
CA LEU A 27 -36.92 1.42 -11.52
C LEU A 27 -37.84 0.71 -10.51
N LYS A 28 -38.93 1.36 -10.07
CA LYS A 28 -39.93 0.75 -9.17
C LYS A 28 -40.69 -0.42 -9.79
N ARG A 29 -40.70 -0.53 -11.12
CA ARG A 29 -41.42 -1.56 -11.89
C ARG A 29 -40.57 -2.78 -12.23
N GLY A 30 -39.33 -2.85 -11.72
CA GLY A 30 -38.42 -3.99 -11.86
C GLY A 30 -37.13 -3.70 -12.64
N ALA A 31 -36.94 -2.50 -13.19
CA ALA A 31 -35.71 -2.14 -13.92
C ALA A 31 -34.45 -2.08 -13.03
N VAL A 32 -34.61 -2.04 -11.70
CA VAL A 32 -33.52 -2.17 -10.73
C VAL A 32 -32.74 -3.48 -10.95
N THR A 33 -33.41 -4.58 -11.32
CA THR A 33 -32.76 -5.87 -11.57
C THR A 33 -31.77 -5.80 -12.74
N PHE A 34 -32.14 -5.11 -13.83
CA PHE A 34 -31.23 -4.90 -14.97
C PHE A 34 -30.03 -4.02 -14.60
N HIS A 35 -30.23 -3.00 -13.76
CA HIS A 35 -29.15 -2.17 -13.28
C HIS A 35 -28.15 -2.94 -12.41
N ILE A 36 -28.66 -3.78 -11.48
CA ILE A 36 -27.81 -4.65 -10.65
C ILE A 36 -27.03 -5.64 -11.51
N ILE A 37 -27.69 -6.27 -12.50
CA ILE A 37 -27.01 -7.19 -13.43
C ILE A 37 -25.91 -6.45 -14.21
N GLY A 38 -26.19 -5.24 -14.70
CA GLY A 38 -25.20 -4.41 -15.39
C GLY A 38 -24.00 -4.04 -14.52
N LEU A 39 -24.22 -3.68 -13.25
CA LEU A 39 -23.16 -3.40 -12.29
C LEU A 39 -22.30 -4.64 -12.01
N ILE A 40 -22.92 -5.80 -11.78
CA ILE A 40 -22.21 -7.07 -11.56
C ILE A 40 -21.39 -7.43 -12.80
N TYR A 41 -21.97 -7.30 -14.00
CA TYR A 41 -21.27 -7.58 -15.25
C TYR A 41 -20.04 -6.69 -15.42
N MET A 42 -20.17 -5.38 -15.19
CA MET A 42 -19.06 -4.43 -15.28
C MET A 42 -17.98 -4.71 -14.23
N PHE A 43 -18.39 -5.05 -13.00
CA PHE A 43 -17.45 -5.42 -11.93
C PHE A 43 -16.64 -6.67 -12.29
N VAL A 44 -17.30 -7.73 -12.76
CA VAL A 44 -16.65 -8.97 -13.19
C VAL A 44 -15.74 -8.73 -14.39
N ALA A 45 -16.21 -7.96 -15.39
CA ALA A 45 -15.40 -7.61 -16.55
C ALA A 45 -14.11 -6.87 -16.15
N LEU A 46 -14.21 -5.89 -15.25
CA LEU A 46 -13.04 -5.15 -14.77
C LEU A 46 -12.09 -6.06 -13.98
N ALA A 47 -12.62 -6.95 -13.13
CA ALA A 47 -11.82 -7.91 -12.39
C ALA A 47 -11.03 -8.85 -13.33
N ILE A 48 -11.68 -9.41 -14.36
CA ILE A 48 -11.03 -10.28 -15.36
C ILE A 48 -9.96 -9.51 -16.13
N VAL A 49 -10.24 -8.26 -16.53
CA VAL A 49 -9.25 -7.44 -17.25
C VAL A 49 -8.02 -7.16 -16.37
N CYS A 50 -8.22 -6.91 -15.09
CA CYS A 50 -7.13 -6.67 -14.15
C CYS A 50 -6.27 -7.94 -13.96
N ASP A 51 -6.89 -9.09 -13.71
CA ASP A 51 -6.17 -10.34 -13.43
C ASP A 51 -5.56 -10.99 -14.68
N GLU A 52 -6.30 -11.07 -15.79
CA GLU A 52 -5.85 -11.84 -16.96
C GLU A 52 -4.98 -11.04 -17.94
N PHE A 53 -5.13 -9.71 -17.98
CA PHE A 53 -4.40 -8.88 -18.96
C PHE A 53 -3.41 -7.95 -18.30
N PHE A 54 -3.82 -7.28 -17.23
CA PHE A 54 -3.04 -6.20 -16.66
C PHE A 54 -1.91 -6.70 -15.75
N VAL A 55 -2.14 -7.67 -14.86
CA VAL A 55 -1.08 -8.29 -14.04
C VAL A 55 0.01 -8.95 -14.91
N PRO A 56 -0.30 -9.78 -15.92
CA PRO A 56 0.74 -10.38 -16.78
C PRO A 56 1.53 -9.35 -17.59
N SER A 57 0.89 -8.24 -17.97
CA SER A 57 1.59 -7.15 -18.66
C SER A 57 2.63 -6.47 -17.77
N LEU A 58 2.33 -6.32 -16.47
CA LEU A 58 3.29 -5.81 -15.49
C LEU A 58 4.46 -6.78 -15.30
N ASP A 59 4.19 -8.09 -15.22
CA ASP A 59 5.24 -9.11 -15.09
C ASP A 59 6.24 -9.06 -16.25
N VAL A 60 5.76 -8.95 -17.50
CA VAL A 60 6.64 -8.80 -18.67
C VAL A 60 7.49 -7.53 -18.57
N ILE A 61 6.92 -6.40 -18.11
CA ILE A 61 7.67 -5.15 -17.93
C ILE A 61 8.75 -5.31 -16.86
N ILE A 62 8.42 -5.94 -15.72
CA ILE A 62 9.35 -6.21 -14.62
C ILE A 62 10.51 -7.07 -15.11
N GLU A 63 10.22 -8.14 -15.85
CA GLU A 63 11.22 -9.05 -16.41
C GLU A 63 12.15 -8.32 -17.39
N LYS A 64 11.60 -7.48 -18.28
CA LYS A 64 12.39 -6.70 -19.24
C LYS A 64 13.25 -5.63 -18.58
N LEU A 65 12.80 -5.04 -17.48
CA LEU A 65 13.54 -4.04 -16.73
C LEU A 65 14.55 -4.64 -15.73
N GLY A 66 14.53 -5.95 -15.52
CA GLY A 66 15.44 -6.66 -14.61
C GLY A 66 15.30 -6.20 -13.15
N ILE A 67 14.09 -5.85 -12.73
CA ILE A 67 13.79 -5.38 -11.37
C ILE A 67 13.68 -6.58 -10.45
N THR A 68 14.26 -6.48 -9.25
CA THR A 68 14.15 -7.53 -8.21
C THR A 68 12.70 -7.70 -7.74
N ASP A 69 12.27 -8.93 -7.47
CA ASP A 69 10.90 -9.27 -7.04
C ASP A 69 10.40 -8.43 -5.85
N ASP A 70 11.26 -8.18 -4.85
CA ASP A 70 10.93 -7.33 -3.68
C ASP A 70 10.59 -5.87 -4.04
N VAL A 71 11.16 -5.36 -5.14
CA VAL A 71 10.92 -4.00 -5.64
C VAL A 71 9.71 -4.00 -6.57
N ALA A 72 9.62 -5.01 -7.43
CA ALA A 72 8.51 -5.20 -8.36
C ALA A 72 7.17 -5.36 -7.63
N GLY A 73 7.13 -6.18 -6.58
CA GLY A 73 5.95 -6.38 -5.74
C GLY A 73 5.48 -5.09 -5.08
N ALA A 74 6.40 -4.35 -4.45
CA ALA A 74 6.08 -3.14 -3.70
C ALA A 74 5.91 -1.86 -4.57
N THR A 75 6.11 -1.94 -5.88
CA THR A 75 5.88 -0.82 -6.82
C THR A 75 4.89 -1.19 -7.91
N PHE A 76 5.32 -1.94 -8.92
CA PHE A 76 4.53 -2.22 -10.12
C PHE A 76 3.28 -3.06 -9.80
N MET A 77 3.43 -4.16 -9.06
CA MET A 77 2.31 -5.02 -8.70
C MET A 77 1.30 -4.29 -7.79
N ALA A 78 1.80 -3.60 -6.76
CA ALA A 78 0.97 -2.84 -5.82
C ALA A 78 0.25 -1.64 -6.49
N ALA A 79 0.97 -0.85 -7.29
CA ALA A 79 0.40 0.25 -8.06
C ALA A 79 -0.61 -0.27 -9.08
N GLY A 80 -0.32 -1.43 -9.65
CA GLY A 80 -1.20 -2.11 -10.57
C GLY A 80 -2.55 -2.47 -9.95
N GLY A 81 -2.55 -3.26 -8.87
CA GLY A 81 -3.80 -3.66 -8.21
C GLY A 81 -4.63 -2.48 -7.71
N SER A 82 -3.98 -1.38 -7.33
CA SER A 82 -4.66 -0.17 -6.82
C SER A 82 -5.07 0.82 -7.92
N ALA A 83 -4.63 0.63 -9.17
CA ALA A 83 -4.90 1.58 -10.25
C ALA A 83 -6.40 1.76 -10.53
N PRO A 84 -7.22 0.68 -10.64
CA PRO A 84 -8.65 0.85 -10.86
C PRO A 84 -9.34 1.62 -9.73
N GLU A 85 -9.00 1.31 -8.47
CA GLU A 85 -9.51 2.01 -7.28
C GLU A 85 -9.12 3.49 -7.26
N LEU A 86 -7.89 3.81 -7.66
CA LEU A 86 -7.43 5.19 -7.80
C LEU A 86 -8.24 5.93 -8.86
N PHE A 87 -8.46 5.35 -10.05
CA PHE A 87 -9.23 5.98 -11.11
C PHE A 87 -10.69 6.22 -10.71
N THR A 88 -11.35 5.22 -10.10
CA THR A 88 -12.74 5.40 -9.64
C THR A 88 -12.83 6.47 -8.55
N SER A 89 -11.85 6.52 -7.63
CA SER A 89 -11.80 7.55 -6.59
C SER A 89 -11.57 8.95 -7.15
N VAL A 90 -10.66 9.10 -8.12
CA VAL A 90 -10.38 10.39 -8.78
C VAL A 90 -11.63 10.89 -9.52
N ILE A 91 -12.26 10.03 -10.34
CA ILE A 91 -13.50 10.37 -11.03
C ILE A 91 -14.61 10.71 -10.02
N GLY A 92 -14.73 9.92 -8.96
CA GLY A 92 -15.68 10.14 -7.87
C GLY A 92 -15.53 11.50 -7.20
N VAL A 93 -14.29 11.93 -6.90
CA VAL A 93 -14.00 13.24 -6.31
C VAL A 93 -14.31 14.39 -7.27
N PHE A 94 -14.08 14.22 -8.57
CA PHE A 94 -14.43 15.27 -9.55
C PHE A 94 -15.94 15.39 -9.77
N VAL A 95 -16.71 14.33 -9.56
CA VAL A 95 -18.17 14.31 -9.71
C VAL A 95 -18.90 14.68 -8.41
N SER A 96 -18.33 14.31 -7.26
CA SER A 96 -18.89 14.51 -5.92
C SER A 96 -18.21 15.71 -5.26
N PHE A 97 -18.89 16.85 -5.21
CA PHE A 97 -18.32 18.10 -4.69
C PHE A 97 -18.24 18.20 -3.16
N ASP A 98 -18.20 17.07 -2.45
CA ASP A 98 -18.35 17.00 -0.98
C ASP A 98 -17.12 16.40 -0.27
N ASP A 99 -16.86 16.88 0.94
CA ASP A 99 -15.79 16.44 1.85
C ASP A 99 -15.88 14.93 2.23
N VAL A 100 -17.01 14.28 1.90
CA VAL A 100 -17.22 12.83 2.05
C VAL A 100 -16.19 12.01 1.27
N GLY A 101 -15.66 12.52 0.15
CA GLY A 101 -14.74 11.79 -0.72
C GLY A 101 -13.43 11.35 -0.04
N ILE A 102 -12.89 12.16 0.88
CA ILE A 102 -11.61 11.84 1.53
C ILE A 102 -11.78 10.68 2.53
N GLY A 103 -12.90 10.64 3.25
CA GLY A 103 -13.22 9.55 4.17
C GLY A 103 -13.33 8.20 3.44
N THR A 104 -13.88 8.20 2.23
CA THR A 104 -13.94 7.01 1.36
C THR A 104 -12.54 6.54 0.94
N ILE A 105 -11.65 7.46 0.56
CA ILE A 105 -10.28 7.13 0.14
C ILE A 105 -9.48 6.52 1.30
N VAL A 106 -9.49 7.16 2.46
CA VAL A 106 -8.77 6.65 3.65
C VAL A 106 -9.37 5.33 4.12
N GLY A 107 -10.70 5.20 4.10
CA GLY A 107 -11.41 3.97 4.46
C GLY A 107 -11.07 2.80 3.54
N SER A 108 -11.03 3.03 2.22
CA SER A 108 -10.63 2.01 1.23
C SER A 108 -9.18 1.56 1.44
N ALA A 109 -8.24 2.49 1.69
CA ALA A 109 -6.85 2.13 1.95
C ALA A 109 -6.67 1.27 3.21
N VAL A 110 -7.37 1.62 4.30
CA VAL A 110 -7.36 0.84 5.55
C VAL A 110 -8.03 -0.52 5.34
N PHE A 111 -9.15 -0.56 4.62
CA PHE A 111 -9.83 -1.80 4.26
C PHE A 111 -8.93 -2.73 3.45
N ASN A 112 -8.24 -2.22 2.42
CA ASN A 112 -7.35 -3.02 1.59
C ASN A 112 -6.24 -3.67 2.45
N ILE A 113 -5.55 -2.90 3.28
CA ILE A 113 -4.46 -3.42 4.11
C ILE A 113 -4.95 -4.42 5.17
N LEU A 114 -6.09 -4.18 5.81
CA LEU A 114 -6.58 -5.08 6.86
C LEU A 114 -7.26 -6.31 6.28
N PHE A 115 -8.20 -6.11 5.37
CA PHE A 115 -9.04 -7.16 4.81
C PHE A 115 -8.31 -8.00 3.78
N VAL A 116 -7.64 -7.38 2.78
CA VAL A 116 -6.96 -8.14 1.72
C VAL A 116 -5.79 -8.93 2.28
N ILE A 117 -4.91 -8.29 3.07
CA ILE A 117 -3.77 -8.99 3.69
C ILE A 117 -4.27 -10.06 4.67
N GLY A 118 -5.30 -9.76 5.47
CA GLY A 118 -5.92 -10.72 6.38
C GLY A 118 -6.49 -11.95 5.66
N MET A 119 -7.23 -11.73 4.57
CA MET A 119 -7.77 -12.81 3.74
C MET A 119 -6.66 -13.58 3.02
N CYS A 120 -5.64 -12.92 2.49
CA CYS A 120 -4.47 -13.60 1.92
C CYS A 120 -3.77 -14.50 2.95
N ALA A 121 -3.62 -14.03 4.20
CA ALA A 121 -3.04 -14.83 5.28
C ALA A 121 -3.91 -16.04 5.67
N LEU A 122 -5.24 -15.88 5.70
CA LEU A 122 -6.18 -16.95 6.03
C LEU A 122 -6.35 -17.99 4.91
N CYS A 123 -6.36 -17.54 3.65
CA CYS A 123 -6.56 -18.39 2.49
C CYS A 123 -5.25 -19.03 1.98
N SER A 124 -4.09 -18.55 2.42
CA SER A 124 -2.80 -19.14 2.04
C SER A 124 -2.65 -20.54 2.62
N LYS A 125 -2.47 -21.53 1.75
CA LYS A 125 -2.18 -22.93 2.12
C LYS A 125 -0.68 -23.18 2.27
N THR A 126 0.15 -22.16 2.04
CA THR A 126 1.61 -22.25 1.98
C THR A 126 2.26 -21.29 2.96
N LEU A 127 3.46 -21.63 3.43
CA LEU A 127 4.26 -20.76 4.29
C LEU A 127 4.69 -19.51 3.48
N LEU A 128 4.19 -18.34 3.90
CA LEU A 128 4.58 -17.04 3.36
C LEU A 128 5.88 -16.60 4.03
N THR A 129 7.02 -16.82 3.37
CA THR A 129 8.32 -16.36 3.87
C THR A 129 8.52 -14.89 3.53
N LEU A 130 8.19 -13.98 4.46
CA LEU A 130 8.47 -12.55 4.29
C LEU A 130 9.91 -12.22 4.70
N THR A 131 10.64 -11.56 3.81
CA THR A 131 11.94 -10.98 4.13
C THR A 131 11.74 -9.78 5.06
N TRP A 132 12.46 -9.76 6.19
CA TRP A 132 12.29 -8.70 7.20
C TRP A 132 12.63 -7.30 6.67
N TRP A 133 13.54 -7.21 5.69
CA TRP A 133 14.05 -5.94 5.18
C TRP A 133 13.01 -5.14 4.35
N PRO A 134 12.43 -5.70 3.26
CA PRO A 134 11.34 -5.04 2.52
C PRO A 134 10.13 -4.75 3.41
N LEU A 135 9.75 -5.68 4.30
CA LEU A 135 8.63 -5.48 5.21
C LEU A 135 8.84 -4.27 6.12
N PHE A 136 10.01 -4.18 6.76
CA PHE A 136 10.31 -3.06 7.65
C PHE A 136 10.38 -1.72 6.89
N ARG A 137 10.96 -1.72 5.69
CA ARG A 137 11.00 -0.55 4.78
C ARG A 137 9.58 -0.07 4.50
N ASP A 138 8.73 -0.94 3.98
CA ASP A 138 7.38 -0.59 3.51
C ASP A 138 6.49 -0.15 4.68
N CYS A 139 6.54 -0.87 5.81
CA CYS A 139 5.82 -0.45 7.03
C CYS A 139 6.29 0.90 7.56
N SER A 140 7.60 1.21 7.48
CA SER A 140 8.14 2.50 7.95
C SER A 140 7.67 3.65 7.06
N PHE A 141 7.79 3.53 5.74
CA PHE A 141 7.31 4.55 4.81
C PHE A 141 5.80 4.75 4.91
N TYR A 142 5.04 3.66 5.02
CA TYR A 142 3.59 3.72 5.21
C TYR A 142 3.22 4.43 6.52
N SER A 143 3.89 4.09 7.63
CA SER A 143 3.65 4.73 8.93
C SER A 143 3.96 6.22 8.90
N VAL A 144 5.08 6.64 8.29
CA VAL A 144 5.41 8.06 8.13
C VAL A 144 4.36 8.79 7.30
N SER A 145 3.92 8.19 6.19
CA SER A 145 2.90 8.77 5.32
C SER A 145 1.55 8.93 6.03
N LEU A 146 1.15 7.92 6.82
CA LEU A 146 -0.06 7.95 7.62
C LEU A 146 0.02 9.01 8.74
N LEU A 147 1.17 9.14 9.41
CA LEU A 147 1.36 10.16 10.44
C LEU A 147 1.29 11.58 9.87
N ILE A 148 1.89 11.81 8.70
CA ILE A 148 1.80 13.10 7.99
C ILE A 148 0.34 13.39 7.61
N LEU A 149 -0.36 12.39 7.07
CA LEU A 149 -1.78 12.52 6.74
C LEU A 149 -2.63 12.88 7.98
N ILE A 150 -2.47 12.15 9.08
CA ILE A 150 -3.18 12.41 10.35
C ILE A 150 -2.87 13.82 10.87
N TYR A 151 -1.62 14.28 10.72
CA TYR A 151 -1.23 15.62 11.12
C TYR A 151 -1.97 16.70 10.31
N PHE A 152 -2.02 16.60 8.98
CA PHE A 152 -2.77 17.55 8.13
C PHE A 152 -4.28 17.51 8.40
N PHE A 153 -4.79 16.35 8.78
CA PHE A 153 -6.21 16.20 9.11
C PHE A 153 -6.64 16.93 10.39
N ARG A 154 -5.73 17.40 11.25
CA ARG A 154 -6.10 18.12 12.48
C ARG A 154 -6.99 19.33 12.22
N ASP A 155 -6.75 20.03 11.12
CA ASP A 155 -7.42 21.30 10.82
C ASP A 155 -8.70 21.10 10.01
N ASN A 156 -9.11 19.83 9.77
CA ASN A 156 -10.28 19.41 8.98
C ASN A 156 -10.36 20.05 7.58
N LYS A 157 -9.23 20.53 7.05
CA LYS A 157 -9.10 21.16 5.73
C LYS A 157 -7.78 20.72 5.13
N ILE A 158 -7.83 20.15 3.92
CA ILE A 158 -6.63 19.77 3.18
C ILE A 158 -6.33 20.84 2.14
N TYR A 159 -5.20 21.53 2.30
CA TYR A 159 -4.71 22.48 1.32
C TYR A 159 -3.97 21.77 0.19
N TRP A 160 -3.92 22.40 -0.99
CA TRP A 160 -3.28 21.80 -2.17
C TRP A 160 -1.78 21.50 -1.96
N TRP A 161 -1.09 22.30 -1.13
CA TRP A 161 0.32 22.07 -0.79
C TRP A 161 0.51 20.85 0.14
N GLU A 162 -0.45 20.53 1.01
CA GLU A 162 -0.42 19.33 1.86
C GLU A 162 -0.58 18.06 1.02
N ALA A 163 -1.51 18.11 0.06
CA ALA A 163 -1.66 17.06 -0.95
C ALA A 163 -0.38 16.90 -1.79
N LEU A 164 0.27 18.01 -2.18
CA LEU A 164 1.54 17.98 -2.89
C LEU A 164 2.66 17.36 -2.06
N ILE A 165 2.74 17.64 -0.75
CA ILE A 165 3.73 17.02 0.14
C ILE A 165 3.52 15.51 0.21
N LEU A 166 2.28 15.04 0.40
CA LEU A 166 1.97 13.61 0.42
C LEU A 166 2.35 12.94 -0.91
N PHE A 167 2.06 13.62 -2.03
CA PHE A 167 2.47 13.16 -3.35
C PHE A 167 4.00 13.09 -3.51
N LEU A 168 4.73 14.09 -3.01
CA LEU A 168 6.19 14.10 -3.04
C LEU A 168 6.81 13.02 -2.14
N VAL A 169 6.19 12.69 -1.00
CA VAL A 169 6.61 11.56 -0.15
C VAL A 169 6.46 10.24 -0.91
N TYR A 170 5.35 10.06 -1.63
CA TYR A 170 5.15 8.89 -2.50
C TYR A 170 6.19 8.81 -3.62
N VAL A 171 6.42 9.91 -4.35
CA VAL A 171 7.46 9.97 -5.40
C VAL A 171 8.85 9.73 -4.81
N GLY A 172 9.12 10.25 -3.61
CA GLY A 172 10.35 10.02 -2.87
C GLY A 172 10.56 8.55 -2.51
N TYR A 173 9.50 7.86 -2.07
CA TYR A 173 9.51 6.42 -1.83
C TYR A 173 9.81 5.61 -3.11
N VAL A 174 9.12 5.92 -4.21
CA VAL A 174 9.37 5.27 -5.52
C VAL A 174 10.79 5.57 -6.02
N GLY A 175 11.30 6.79 -5.82
CA GLY A 175 12.68 7.15 -6.16
C GLY A 175 13.71 6.40 -5.30
N PHE A 176 13.44 6.26 -4.00
CA PHE A 176 14.27 5.49 -3.07
C PHE A 176 14.36 4.00 -3.45
N MET A 177 13.29 3.44 -4.02
CA MET A 177 13.26 2.05 -4.50
C MET A 177 14.33 1.76 -5.57
N LYS A 178 14.72 2.75 -6.38
CA LYS A 178 15.84 2.61 -7.33
C LYS A 178 17.16 2.24 -6.63
N TRP A 179 17.36 2.73 -5.41
CA TRP A 179 18.54 2.45 -4.59
C TRP A 179 18.37 1.25 -3.66
N ASN A 180 17.24 0.54 -3.71
CA ASN A 180 16.90 -0.52 -2.76
C ASN A 180 18.04 -1.55 -2.56
N VAL A 181 18.64 -2.03 -3.67
CA VAL A 181 19.73 -3.03 -3.64
C VAL A 181 20.99 -2.52 -2.95
N GLN A 182 21.25 -1.20 -2.98
CA GLN A 182 22.41 -0.60 -2.31
C GLN A 182 22.13 -0.39 -0.83
N VAL A 183 20.94 0.07 -0.48
CA VAL A 183 20.50 0.27 0.90
C VAL A 183 20.43 -1.07 1.64
N GLU A 184 19.89 -2.11 1.00
CA GLU A 184 19.83 -3.45 1.57
C GLU A 184 21.23 -3.98 1.91
N ARG A 185 22.19 -3.84 0.99
CA ARG A 185 23.59 -4.23 1.22
C ARG A 185 24.22 -3.44 2.37
N TRP A 186 23.95 -2.15 2.45
CA TRP A 186 24.47 -1.29 3.51
C TRP A 186 23.88 -1.64 4.88
N VAL A 187 22.57 -1.88 4.96
CA VAL A 187 21.92 -2.25 6.22
C VAL A 187 22.27 -3.66 6.67
N LYS A 188 22.34 -4.63 5.74
CA LYS A 188 22.87 -5.97 6.05
C LYS A 188 24.30 -5.87 6.60
N LYS A 189 25.15 -5.00 6.05
CA LYS A 189 26.50 -4.75 6.57
C LYS A 189 26.49 -4.18 8.01
N LEU A 190 25.63 -3.21 8.30
CA LEU A 190 25.46 -2.65 9.65
C LEU A 190 24.94 -3.67 10.67
N LEU A 191 23.95 -4.46 10.29
CA LEU A 191 23.32 -5.46 11.16
C LEU A 191 24.26 -6.66 11.42
N TYR A 192 24.94 -7.18 10.38
CA TYR A 192 25.89 -8.29 10.54
C TYR A 192 27.20 -7.85 11.21
N SER A 193 27.64 -6.60 11.01
CA SER A 193 28.80 -6.07 11.74
C SER A 193 28.60 -6.05 13.25
N LYS A 194 27.36 -5.97 13.76
CA LYS A 194 27.06 -6.07 15.20
C LYS A 194 26.89 -7.50 15.70
N LYS A 195 26.53 -8.46 14.84
CA LYS A 195 26.32 -9.86 15.22
C LYS A 195 27.64 -10.64 15.37
N VAL A 196 28.67 -10.31 14.58
CA VAL A 196 30.00 -10.97 14.63
C VAL A 196 30.78 -10.63 15.90
N THR A 197 30.54 -9.49 16.56
CA THR A 197 31.27 -9.12 17.78
C THR A 197 30.77 -9.85 19.03
N ARG A 198 29.56 -10.43 19.04
CA ARG A 198 28.95 -11.00 20.26
C ARG A 198 29.13 -12.52 20.44
N VAL A 199 29.78 -13.22 19.50
CA VAL A 199 29.96 -14.70 19.57
C VAL A 199 31.45 -15.11 19.65
N ARG A 200 32.37 -14.19 19.97
CA ARG A 200 33.81 -14.53 20.08
C ARG A 200 34.47 -14.14 21.42
N SER A 201 33.73 -13.58 22.37
CA SER A 201 34.32 -13.08 23.63
C SER A 201 34.16 -14.00 24.86
N THR A 202 33.47 -15.14 24.78
CA THR A 202 33.25 -16.00 25.95
C THR A 202 33.95 -17.36 25.90
N ASP A 203 34.63 -17.72 24.79
CA ASP A 203 35.25 -19.04 24.64
C ASP A 203 36.79 -19.07 24.76
N GLN A 204 37.45 -17.96 25.14
CA GLN A 204 38.92 -17.90 25.28
C GLN A 204 39.45 -17.75 26.72
N LEU A 205 38.64 -18.06 27.74
CA LEU A 205 39.11 -18.13 29.13
C LEU A 205 39.12 -19.57 29.65
N MET A 206 39.98 -20.41 29.06
CA MET A 206 40.57 -21.53 29.79
C MET A 206 42.09 -21.50 29.55
N PRO A 207 42.91 -21.26 30.59
CA PRO A 207 44.34 -21.28 30.45
C PRO A 207 44.82 -22.72 30.25
N ALA A 208 45.49 -22.95 29.12
CA ALA A 208 46.31 -24.13 28.90
C ALA A 208 47.38 -24.19 30.01
N THR A 209 47.22 -25.11 30.96
CA THR A 209 48.26 -25.41 31.93
C THR A 209 49.04 -26.62 31.43
N ASN A 210 50.29 -26.35 31.05
CA ASN A 210 51.44 -27.22 30.79
C ASN A 210 51.31 -28.68 31.28
N ALA A 211 51.48 -29.71 30.46
CA ALA A 211 52.73 -30.18 29.86
C ALA A 211 53.74 -30.76 30.88
N TYR A 212 53.98 -32.08 30.74
CA TYR A 212 55.13 -32.89 31.19
C TYR A 212 55.28 -33.26 32.68
N SER A 213 54.98 -34.53 33.01
CA SER A 213 55.84 -35.33 33.89
C SER A 213 55.61 -36.84 33.72
N ILE A 214 56.66 -37.54 33.27
CA ILE A 214 57.07 -38.89 33.68
C ILE A 214 56.54 -40.08 32.85
N ARG A 215 57.38 -40.49 31.89
CA ARG A 215 57.66 -41.90 31.53
C ARG A 215 58.22 -42.66 32.74
N ILE A 216 58.19 -44.00 32.67
CA ILE A 216 58.79 -45.06 33.54
C ILE A 216 57.68 -45.70 34.42
N SER A 217 57.42 -47.01 34.47
CA SER A 217 58.17 -48.24 34.16
C SER A 217 57.18 -49.40 33.93
N ASN A 218 57.67 -50.48 33.29
CA ASN A 218 57.09 -51.82 33.21
C ASN A 218 56.51 -52.35 34.53
N ALA A 219 55.40 -53.10 34.43
CA ALA A 219 55.24 -54.50 34.83
C ALA A 219 54.02 -55.10 34.13
#